data_AF-A0A953Z3K7-F1
#
_entry.id   AF-A0A953Z3K7-F1
#
_cell.length_a   1.000
_cell.length_b   1.000
_cell.length_c   1.000
_cell.angle_alpha   90.00
_cell.angle_beta   90.00
_cell.angle_gamma   90.00
#
_symmetry.space_group_name_H-M   'P 1'
#
loop_
_entity.id
_entity.type
_entity.pdbx_description
1 polymer ?
#
loop_
_entity_poly.entity_id
_entity_poly.type
_entity_poly.pdbx_seq_one_letter_code
_entity_poly.pdbx_strand_id
1 'polypeptide(L)'
;MNIDWRQTRLYQEQALSAEEMIGELRGSDPRPLLIIRPVDEKKDKQVFDLFQAAIKSERFQLASQWFHCIKLEEKNIEESIYRKLFDGRNPAHMILATWDGKYRVELLGTTSHKVTWKKITSVLSKAYKQSPDQAIKQLEKVLNTFDALDQRETELQAQRARCDEKGKASQVKKVDRQLAELADDREEALELERDARELELRRDDDAPSDD
;
A
#
# COMPACT_ATOMS: atom_id res chain seq x y z
N MET A 1 2.02 -2.50 -9.28
CA MET A 1 2.71 -1.61 -8.32
C MET A 1 3.63 -2.46 -7.44
N ASN A 2 4.79 -1.94 -7.03
CA ASN A 2 5.70 -2.66 -6.12
C ASN A 2 5.71 -1.96 -4.75
N ILE A 3 5.64 -2.75 -3.67
CA ILE A 3 5.76 -2.23 -2.30
C ILE A 3 7.23 -1.88 -2.04
N ASP A 4 7.50 -0.66 -1.56
CA ASP A 4 8.86 -0.22 -1.17
C ASP A 4 9.24 -0.85 0.18
N TRP A 5 9.82 -2.05 0.13
CA TRP A 5 10.29 -2.76 1.32
C TRP A 5 11.66 -2.25 1.78
N ARG A 6 11.72 -1.78 3.03
CA ARG A 6 12.98 -1.55 3.73
C ARG A 6 13.42 -2.81 4.44
N GLN A 7 14.67 -3.18 4.22
CA GLN A 7 15.34 -4.19 5.04
C GLN A 7 16.02 -3.45 6.18
N THR A 8 15.68 -3.82 7.40
CA THR A 8 16.27 -3.22 8.61
C THR A 8 16.60 -4.33 9.59
N ARG A 9 17.75 -4.16 10.24
CA ARG A 9 18.17 -4.98 11.38
C ARG A 9 18.39 -4.06 12.57
N LEU A 10 17.81 -4.42 13.70
CA LEU A 10 18.18 -3.86 14.99
C LEU A 10 19.54 -4.49 15.38
N TYR A 11 20.50 -3.65 15.73
CA TYR A 11 21.88 -4.06 16.08
C TYR A 11 22.11 -4.14 17.60
N GLN A 12 21.06 -3.97 18.41
CA GLN A 12 21.18 -3.93 19.86
C GLN A 12 21.10 -5.34 20.48
N GLU A 13 21.95 -5.58 21.48
CA GLU A 13 21.96 -6.82 22.27
C GLU A 13 20.89 -6.83 23.39
N GLN A 14 20.25 -5.70 23.67
CA GLN A 14 19.29 -5.55 24.76
C GLN A 14 17.85 -5.85 24.32
N ALA A 15 17.10 -6.53 25.20
CA ALA A 15 15.71 -6.91 24.94
C ALA A 15 14.75 -5.73 25.11
N LEU A 16 14.65 -4.87 24.09
CA LEU A 16 13.67 -3.78 24.00
C LEU A 16 12.23 -4.27 24.21
N SER A 17 11.31 -3.37 24.57
CA SER A 17 9.87 -3.59 24.47
C SER A 17 9.42 -3.54 23.00
N ALA A 18 8.21 -4.01 22.70
CA ALA A 18 7.68 -3.95 21.34
C ALA A 18 7.51 -2.51 20.82
N GLU A 19 7.13 -1.57 21.70
CA GLU A 19 6.99 -0.15 21.36
C GLU A 19 8.36 0.47 21.01
N GLU A 20 9.38 0.20 21.82
CA GLU A 20 10.75 0.65 21.55
C GLU A 20 11.30 0.05 20.25
N MET A 21 11.04 -1.24 19.97
CA MET A 21 11.42 -1.86 18.69
C MET A 21 10.74 -1.18 17.51
N ILE A 22 9.45 -0.85 17.61
CA ILE A 22 8.72 -0.12 16.55
C ILE A 22 9.35 1.26 16.35
N GLY A 23 9.65 1.98 17.43
CA GLY A 23 10.32 3.29 17.37
C GLY A 23 11.68 3.24 16.68
N GLU A 24 12.51 2.24 17.00
CA GLU A 24 13.82 2.02 16.37
C GLU A 24 13.70 1.63 14.89
N LEU A 25 12.81 0.68 14.59
CA LEU A 25 12.56 0.21 13.22
C LEU A 25 12.06 1.34 12.31
N ARG A 26 11.30 2.29 12.86
CA ARG A 26 10.78 3.46 12.16
C ARG A 26 11.86 4.45 11.76
N GLY A 27 12.81 4.69 12.67
CA GLY A 27 13.69 5.85 12.59
C GLY A 27 12.89 7.16 12.52
N SER A 28 13.08 7.91 11.42
CA SER A 28 12.47 9.23 11.21
C SER A 28 11.21 9.23 10.34
N ASP A 29 10.75 8.09 9.82
CA ASP A 29 9.55 8.04 8.97
C ASP A 29 8.28 8.22 9.82
N PRO A 30 7.46 9.24 9.58
CA PRO A 30 6.30 9.51 10.44
C PRO A 30 5.07 8.67 10.08
N ARG A 31 5.13 7.81 9.05
CA ARG A 31 4.00 6.98 8.63
C ARG A 31 3.83 5.76 9.54
N PRO A 32 2.63 5.15 9.59
CA PRO A 32 2.41 3.85 10.21
C PRO A 32 3.37 2.77 9.69
N LEU A 33 3.81 1.88 10.57
CA LEU A 33 4.74 0.81 10.21
C LEU A 33 4.02 -0.47 9.88
N LEU A 34 4.22 -0.96 8.65
CA LEU A 34 3.89 -2.33 8.27
C LEU A 34 5.14 -3.19 8.43
N ILE A 35 5.15 -4.07 9.42
CA ILE A 35 6.28 -4.95 9.70
C ILE A 35 5.89 -6.38 9.31
N ILE A 36 6.68 -6.97 8.42
CA ILE A 36 6.51 -8.36 7.99
C ILE A 36 7.72 -9.19 8.39
N ARG A 37 7.46 -10.45 8.75
CA ARG A 37 8.49 -11.47 8.90
C ARG A 37 8.35 -12.55 7.82
N PRO A 38 9.44 -13.25 7.47
CA PRO A 38 9.38 -14.32 6.47
C PRO A 38 8.36 -15.40 6.87
N VAL A 39 7.61 -15.89 5.89
CA VAL A 39 6.77 -17.08 6.03
C VAL A 39 7.49 -18.24 5.36
N ASP A 40 7.65 -19.36 6.06
CA ASP A 40 8.23 -20.57 5.50
C ASP A 40 7.13 -21.42 4.85
N GLU A 41 7.10 -21.44 3.52
CA GLU A 41 6.14 -22.21 2.71
C GLU A 41 6.12 -23.70 3.09
N LYS A 42 7.27 -24.27 3.49
CA LYS A 42 7.37 -25.69 3.86
C LYS A 42 6.74 -25.99 5.20
N LYS A 43 6.69 -25.00 6.11
CA LYS A 43 6.10 -25.15 7.44
C LYS A 43 4.61 -24.88 7.42
N ASP A 44 4.18 -23.86 6.66
CA ASP A 44 2.76 -23.49 6.57
C ASP A 44 2.44 -22.88 5.20
N LYS A 45 2.12 -23.77 4.24
CA LYS A 45 1.74 -23.39 2.89
C LYS A 45 0.49 -22.50 2.86
N GLN A 46 -0.47 -22.76 3.73
CA GLN A 46 -1.73 -22.01 3.75
C GLN A 46 -1.48 -20.55 4.14
N VAL A 47 -0.70 -20.31 5.20
CA VAL A 47 -0.32 -18.95 5.61
C VAL A 47 0.55 -18.28 4.56
N PHE A 48 1.46 -19.03 3.91
CA PHE A 48 2.27 -18.50 2.81
C PHE A 48 1.41 -18.03 1.63
N ASP A 49 0.46 -18.83 1.18
CA ASP A 49 -0.45 -18.49 0.07
C ASP A 49 -1.31 -17.26 0.42
N LEU A 50 -1.81 -17.19 1.66
CA LEU A 50 -2.57 -16.03 2.15
C LEU A 50 -1.72 -14.76 2.23
N PHE A 51 -0.48 -14.89 2.70
CA PHE A 51 0.49 -13.80 2.73
C PHE A 51 0.75 -13.27 1.31
N GLN A 52 1.01 -14.17 0.36
CA GLN A 52 1.22 -13.82 -1.05
C GLN A 52 -0.01 -13.16 -1.66
N ALA A 53 -1.21 -13.69 -1.39
CA ALA A 53 -2.46 -13.11 -1.87
C ALA A 53 -2.69 -11.70 -1.31
N ALA A 54 -2.38 -11.49 -0.02
CA ALA A 54 -2.52 -10.18 0.61
C ALA A 54 -1.60 -9.14 -0.01
N ILE A 55 -0.29 -9.42 -0.15
CA ILE A 55 0.67 -8.45 -0.72
C ILE A 55 0.48 -8.21 -2.23
N LYS A 56 -0.18 -9.15 -2.93
CA LYS A 56 -0.53 -9.03 -4.36
C LYS A 56 -1.90 -8.38 -4.58
N SER A 57 -2.70 -8.20 -3.53
CA SER A 57 -3.98 -7.51 -3.65
C SER A 57 -3.75 -6.06 -4.05
N GLU A 58 -4.42 -5.60 -5.12
CA GLU A 58 -4.35 -4.22 -5.59
C GLU A 58 -4.65 -3.22 -4.47
N ARG A 59 -5.70 -3.49 -3.69
CA ARG A 59 -6.08 -2.66 -2.54
C ARG A 59 -4.94 -2.51 -1.53
N PHE A 60 -4.21 -3.59 -1.25
CA PHE A 60 -3.07 -3.57 -0.34
C PHE A 60 -1.87 -2.83 -0.95
N GLN A 61 -1.61 -3.02 -2.24
CA GLN A 61 -0.56 -2.31 -2.97
C GLN A 61 -0.81 -0.80 -3.00
N LEU A 62 -2.05 -0.38 -3.26
CA LEU A 62 -2.46 1.02 -3.20
C LEU A 62 -2.25 1.62 -1.81
N ALA A 63 -2.66 0.89 -0.77
CA ALA A 63 -2.49 1.36 0.60
C ALA A 63 -1.02 1.42 1.05
N SER A 64 -0.12 0.64 0.42
CA SER A 64 1.26 0.51 0.85
C SER A 64 2.08 1.81 0.83
N GLN A 65 1.66 2.79 0.02
CA GLN A 65 2.29 4.12 -0.02
C GLN A 65 2.12 4.90 1.30
N TRP A 66 1.08 4.59 2.08
CA TRP A 66 0.80 5.20 3.38
C TRP A 66 1.42 4.41 4.55
N PHE A 67 2.23 3.41 4.25
CA PHE A 67 3.00 2.68 5.26
C PHE A 67 4.49 2.91 5.08
N HIS A 68 5.21 2.92 6.19
CA HIS A 68 6.61 2.56 6.22
C HIS A 68 6.72 1.03 6.26
N CYS A 69 7.06 0.41 5.13
CA CYS A 69 7.04 -1.04 4.96
C CYS A 69 8.41 -1.65 5.30
N ILE A 70 8.46 -2.46 6.37
CA ILE A 70 9.66 -3.12 6.86
C ILE A 70 9.56 -4.63 6.69
N LYS A 71 10.57 -5.20 6.05
CA LYS A 71 10.75 -6.64 5.95
C LYS A 71 11.92 -7.10 6.82
N LEU A 72 11.60 -7.87 7.85
CA LEU A 72 12.60 -8.51 8.69
C LEU A 72 13.25 -9.67 7.93
N GLU A 73 14.56 -9.84 8.12
CA GLU A 73 15.31 -10.94 7.50
C GLU A 73 15.40 -12.18 8.39
N GLU A 74 15.13 -12.00 9.69
CA GLU A 74 15.30 -13.03 10.69
C GLU A 74 14.24 -14.13 10.52
N LYS A 75 14.70 -15.36 10.21
CA LYS A 75 13.80 -16.49 10.00
C LYS A 75 13.33 -17.12 11.30
N ASN A 76 14.16 -17.05 12.35
CA ASN A 76 13.84 -17.59 13.67
C ASN A 76 13.47 -16.48 14.65
N ILE A 77 12.25 -15.95 14.51
CA ILE A 77 11.78 -14.85 15.35
C ILE A 77 11.72 -15.23 16.85
N GLU A 78 11.48 -16.50 17.16
CA GLU A 78 11.33 -17.02 18.53
C GLU A 78 12.62 -16.93 19.35
N GLU A 79 13.77 -17.03 18.68
CA GLU A 79 15.10 -16.86 19.26
C GLU A 79 15.67 -15.46 19.02
N SER A 80 14.97 -14.62 18.24
CA SER A 80 15.44 -13.29 17.88
C SER A 80 15.12 -12.22 18.91
N ILE A 81 15.82 -11.09 18.78
CA ILE A 81 15.48 -9.83 19.47
C ILE A 81 14.07 -9.34 19.14
N TYR A 82 13.47 -9.73 18.00
CA TYR A 82 12.12 -9.34 17.59
C TYR A 82 11.01 -10.17 18.24
N ARG A 83 11.33 -11.15 19.09
CA ARG A 83 10.34 -12.06 19.67
C ARG A 83 9.15 -11.32 20.31
N LYS A 84 9.41 -10.24 21.04
CA LYS A 84 8.37 -9.45 21.72
C LYS A 84 7.47 -8.69 20.76
N LEU A 85 7.93 -8.43 19.53
CA LEU A 85 7.10 -7.76 18.51
C LEU A 85 5.99 -8.69 18.01
N PHE A 86 6.27 -10.00 17.96
CA PHE A 86 5.35 -11.04 17.49
C PHE A 86 4.98 -11.99 18.63
N ASP A 87 4.80 -11.47 19.85
CA ASP A 87 4.52 -12.33 21.00
C ASP A 87 3.19 -13.08 20.87
N GLY A 88 3.09 -14.24 21.54
CA GLY A 88 1.88 -15.06 21.55
C GLY A 88 2.11 -16.51 21.13
N ARG A 89 1.05 -17.32 21.29
CA ARG A 89 1.08 -18.77 21.00
C ARG A 89 1.17 -19.06 19.50
N ASN A 90 0.72 -18.14 18.66
CA ASN A 90 0.62 -18.23 17.21
C ASN A 90 1.06 -16.90 16.60
N PRO A 91 2.38 -16.65 16.56
CA PRO A 91 2.94 -15.33 16.25
C PRO A 91 2.49 -14.83 14.86
N ALA A 92 2.10 -13.56 14.79
CA ALA A 92 1.69 -12.93 13.53
C ALA A 92 2.83 -12.91 12.50
N HIS A 93 2.53 -12.94 11.21
CA HIS A 93 3.48 -12.71 10.11
C HIS A 93 3.47 -11.29 9.58
N MET A 94 2.37 -10.58 9.84
CA MET A 94 2.17 -9.19 9.41
C MET A 94 1.59 -8.41 10.58
N ILE A 95 2.28 -7.34 10.96
CA ILE A 95 1.85 -6.40 11.99
C ILE A 95 1.78 -5.02 11.35
N LEU A 96 0.73 -4.28 11.68
CA LEU A 96 0.61 -2.87 11.34
C LEU A 96 0.49 -2.07 12.62
N ALA A 97 1.33 -1.06 12.77
CA ALA A 97 1.38 -0.21 13.95
C ALA A 97 1.35 1.28 13.58
N THR A 98 0.81 2.07 14.51
CA THR A 98 0.96 3.53 14.49
C THR A 98 2.42 3.94 14.67
N TRP A 99 2.75 5.17 14.32
CA TRP A 99 4.12 5.70 14.30
C TRP A 99 4.79 5.67 15.69
N ASP A 100 4.02 5.73 16.78
CA ASP A 100 4.49 5.67 18.16
C ASP A 100 4.43 4.26 18.76
N GLY A 101 3.93 3.28 18.02
CA GLY A 101 3.79 1.90 18.47
C GLY A 101 2.68 1.64 19.49
N LYS A 102 1.98 2.67 20.00
CA LYS A 102 0.96 2.52 21.06
C LYS A 102 -0.25 1.73 20.59
N TYR A 103 -0.60 1.88 19.32
CA TYR A 103 -1.64 1.08 18.68
C TYR A 103 -1.06 0.19 17.60
N ARG A 104 -1.23 -1.13 17.75
CA ARG A 104 -0.84 -2.13 16.76
C ARG A 104 -1.93 -3.17 16.56
N VAL A 105 -1.94 -3.76 15.36
CA VAL A 105 -2.84 -4.86 14.99
C VAL A 105 -2.06 -5.95 14.27
N GLU A 106 -2.43 -7.19 14.56
CA GLU A 106 -1.96 -8.35 13.80
C GLU A 106 -2.86 -8.54 12.59
N LEU A 107 -2.27 -8.47 11.38
CA LEU A 107 -3.01 -8.58 10.13
C LEU A 107 -3.13 -10.04 9.67
N LEU A 108 -2.08 -10.83 9.86
CA LEU A 108 -2.02 -12.23 9.46
C LEU A 108 -1.23 -12.99 10.52
N GLY A 109 -1.75 -14.11 10.99
CA GLY A 109 -1.07 -14.99 11.95
C GLY A 109 -1.56 -16.42 11.79
N THR A 110 -0.95 -17.37 12.49
CA THR A 110 -1.21 -18.81 12.30
C THR A 110 -2.68 -19.20 12.58
N THR A 111 -3.40 -18.44 13.40
CA THR A 111 -4.84 -18.66 13.66
C THR A 111 -5.76 -17.72 12.88
N SER A 112 -5.21 -16.63 12.32
CA SER A 112 -5.97 -15.63 11.58
C SER A 112 -5.64 -15.75 10.10
N HIS A 113 -6.42 -16.56 9.40
CA HIS A 113 -6.23 -16.92 8.00
C HIS A 113 -6.76 -15.84 7.02
N LYS A 114 -6.95 -14.59 7.47
CA LYS A 114 -7.46 -13.50 6.63
C LYS A 114 -6.89 -12.16 7.06
N VAL A 115 -6.21 -11.48 6.13
CA VAL A 115 -5.92 -10.05 6.25
C VAL A 115 -7.23 -9.28 6.18
N THR A 116 -7.61 -8.66 7.29
CA THR A 116 -8.88 -7.94 7.37
C THR A 116 -8.65 -6.47 7.10
N TRP A 117 -9.29 -5.96 6.05
CA TRP A 117 -9.19 -4.56 5.65
C TRP A 117 -9.56 -3.57 6.77
N LYS A 118 -10.56 -3.92 7.59
CA LYS A 118 -10.97 -3.15 8.79
C LYS A 118 -9.83 -2.91 9.78
N LYS A 119 -8.89 -3.84 9.93
CA LYS A 119 -7.72 -3.67 10.81
C LYS A 119 -6.72 -2.69 10.22
N ILE A 120 -6.56 -2.72 8.89
CA ILE A 120 -5.68 -1.78 8.19
C ILE A 120 -6.21 -0.35 8.35
N THR A 121 -7.51 -0.17 8.09
CA THR A 121 -8.13 1.16 8.20
C THR A 121 -8.22 1.67 9.63
N SER A 122 -8.31 0.79 10.64
CA SER A 122 -8.29 1.23 12.04
C SER A 122 -6.96 1.86 12.45
N VAL A 123 -5.83 1.37 11.90
CA VAL A 123 -4.51 2.01 12.10
C VAL A 123 -4.41 3.29 11.28
N LEU A 124 -4.73 3.23 9.98
CA LEU A 124 -4.60 4.39 9.10
C LEU A 124 -5.46 5.57 9.55
N SER A 125 -6.69 5.33 10.05
CA SER A 125 -7.57 6.41 10.53
C SER A 125 -7.06 7.09 11.80
N LYS A 126 -6.19 6.41 12.57
CA LYS A 126 -5.49 7.01 13.71
C LYS A 126 -4.26 7.82 13.30
N ALA A 127 -3.69 7.53 12.13
CA ALA A 127 -2.48 8.17 11.64
C ALA A 127 -2.74 9.32 10.67
N TYR A 128 -3.85 9.28 9.93
CA TYR A 128 -4.18 10.24 8.88
C TYR A 128 -5.47 11.00 9.20
N LYS A 129 -5.57 12.24 8.73
CA LYS A 129 -6.75 13.10 8.91
C LYS A 129 -7.89 12.68 7.98
N GLN A 130 -7.57 12.43 6.71
CA GLN A 130 -8.51 12.01 5.68
C GLN A 130 -8.87 10.52 5.81
N SER A 131 -9.97 10.12 5.17
CA SER A 131 -10.43 8.72 5.15
C SER A 131 -9.59 7.88 4.16
N PRO A 132 -8.85 6.86 4.65
CA PRO A 132 -8.08 5.98 3.76
C PRO A 132 -8.98 5.15 2.84
N ASP A 133 -10.19 4.81 3.30
CA ASP A 133 -11.17 4.07 2.50
C ASP A 133 -11.66 4.89 1.30
N GLN A 134 -11.87 6.19 1.48
CA GLN A 134 -12.26 7.08 0.39
C GLN A 134 -11.12 7.28 -0.60
N ALA A 135 -9.90 7.49 -0.08
CA ALA A 135 -8.69 7.63 -0.88
C ALA A 135 -8.46 6.39 -1.78
N ILE A 136 -8.58 5.18 -1.23
CA ILE A 136 -8.46 3.95 -2.01
C ILE A 136 -9.53 3.84 -3.07
N LYS A 137 -10.80 4.11 -2.72
CA LYS A 137 -11.88 4.08 -3.71
C LYS A 137 -11.64 5.06 -4.85
N GLN A 138 -11.05 6.22 -4.55
CA GLN A 138 -10.69 7.20 -5.56
C GLN A 138 -9.55 6.69 -6.44
N LEU A 139 -8.51 6.09 -5.85
CA LEU A 139 -7.42 5.47 -6.60
C LEU A 139 -7.91 4.31 -7.49
N GLU A 140 -8.78 3.43 -6.97
CA GLU A 140 -9.42 2.35 -7.74
C GLU A 140 -10.18 2.93 -8.96
N LYS A 141 -10.89 4.06 -8.81
CA LYS A 141 -11.55 4.73 -9.94
C LYS A 141 -10.55 5.28 -10.95
N VAL A 142 -9.50 5.94 -10.48
CA VAL A 142 -8.46 6.52 -11.34
C VAL A 142 -7.75 5.43 -12.16
N LEU A 143 -7.48 4.26 -11.56
CA LEU A 143 -6.92 3.11 -12.30
C LEU A 143 -7.85 2.66 -13.44
N ASN A 144 -9.15 2.52 -13.15
CA ASN A 144 -10.13 2.19 -14.19
C ASN A 144 -10.20 3.28 -15.29
N THR A 145 -10.03 4.55 -14.92
CA THR A 145 -9.94 5.64 -15.89
C THR A 145 -8.71 5.50 -16.77
N PHE A 146 -7.54 5.19 -16.21
CA PHE A 146 -6.33 4.95 -17.01
C PHE A 146 -6.50 3.77 -17.97
N ASP A 147 -7.07 2.65 -17.51
CA ASP A 147 -7.34 1.49 -18.39
C ASP A 147 -8.23 1.89 -19.58
N ALA A 148 -9.27 2.69 -19.34
CA ALA A 148 -10.17 3.17 -20.38
C ALA A 148 -9.49 4.16 -21.35
N LEU A 149 -8.65 5.06 -20.82
CA LEU A 149 -7.87 6.02 -21.62
C LEU A 149 -6.86 5.28 -22.50
N ASP A 150 -6.11 4.32 -21.97
CA ASP A 150 -5.12 3.54 -22.69
C ASP A 150 -5.75 2.72 -23.83
N GLN A 151 -6.91 2.09 -23.57
CA GLN A 151 -7.67 1.39 -24.60
C GLN A 151 -8.09 2.35 -25.71
N ARG A 152 -8.67 3.50 -25.35
CA ARG A 152 -9.17 4.48 -26.32
C ARG A 152 -8.05 5.14 -27.11
N GLU A 153 -6.90 5.39 -26.49
CA GLU A 153 -5.70 5.89 -27.17
C GLU A 153 -5.25 4.89 -28.24
N THR A 154 -5.17 3.60 -27.89
CA THR A 154 -4.80 2.53 -28.83
C THR A 154 -5.76 2.48 -30.03
N GLU A 155 -7.06 2.59 -29.79
CA GLU A 155 -8.08 2.60 -30.85
C GLU A 155 -7.95 3.82 -31.77
N LEU A 156 -7.74 5.01 -31.20
CA LEU A 156 -7.56 6.26 -31.94
C LEU A 156 -6.26 6.25 -32.75
N GLN A 157 -5.15 5.76 -32.18
CA GLN A 157 -3.88 5.63 -32.90
C GLN A 157 -4.03 4.68 -34.11
N ALA A 158 -4.71 3.54 -33.93
CA ALA A 158 -5.00 2.62 -35.04
C ALA A 158 -5.94 3.26 -36.08
N GLN A 159 -6.94 4.03 -35.64
CA GLN A 159 -7.82 4.78 -36.55
C GLN A 159 -7.05 5.84 -37.34
N ARG A 160 -6.15 6.57 -36.69
CA ARG A 160 -5.30 7.60 -37.29
C ARG A 160 -4.47 7.00 -38.42
N ALA A 161 -3.75 5.91 -38.15
CA ALA A 161 -2.93 5.20 -39.13
C ALA A 161 -3.75 4.79 -40.37
N ARG A 162 -4.94 4.19 -40.16
CA ARG A 162 -5.85 3.81 -41.26
C ARG A 162 -6.37 5.00 -42.07
N CYS A 163 -6.59 6.15 -41.44
CA CYS A 163 -7.03 7.35 -42.14
C CYS A 163 -5.90 7.97 -42.97
N ASP A 164 -4.68 7.93 -42.44
CA ASP A 164 -3.48 8.44 -43.09
C ASP A 164 -3.12 7.61 -44.34
N GLU A 165 -3.11 6.28 -44.22
CA GLU A 165 -2.92 5.36 -45.35
C GLU A 165 -3.94 5.57 -46.48
N LYS A 166 -5.17 5.97 -46.13
CA LYS A 166 -6.26 6.24 -47.08
C LYS A 166 -6.26 7.68 -47.60
N GLY A 167 -5.28 8.50 -47.23
CA GLY A 167 -5.18 9.91 -47.64
C GLY A 167 -6.32 10.80 -47.11
N LYS A 168 -6.98 10.41 -46.01
CA LYS A 168 -8.14 11.12 -45.46
C LYS A 168 -7.74 12.22 -44.47
N ALA A 169 -7.05 13.25 -44.96
CA ALA A 169 -6.47 14.32 -44.13
C ALA A 169 -7.45 14.99 -43.14
N SER A 170 -8.73 15.18 -43.51
CA SER A 170 -9.75 15.73 -42.61
C SER A 170 -10.06 14.81 -41.43
N GLN A 171 -10.09 13.48 -41.65
CA GLN A 171 -10.29 12.50 -40.59
C GLN A 171 -9.07 12.38 -39.69
N VAL A 172 -7.86 12.46 -40.25
CA VAL A 172 -6.61 12.52 -39.47
C VAL A 172 -6.64 13.69 -38.49
N LYS A 173 -6.96 14.91 -38.95
CA LYS A 173 -7.11 16.08 -38.07
C LYS A 173 -8.15 15.88 -36.97
N LYS A 174 -9.27 15.22 -37.27
CA LYS A 174 -10.30 14.91 -36.27
C LYS A 174 -9.77 13.96 -35.20
N VAL A 175 -9.07 12.90 -35.60
CA VAL A 175 -8.48 11.93 -34.66
C VAL A 175 -7.36 12.57 -33.85
N ASP A 176 -6.53 13.41 -34.45
CA ASP A 176 -5.48 14.17 -33.74
C ASP A 176 -6.07 15.05 -32.64
N ARG A 177 -7.20 15.72 -32.92
CA ARG A 177 -7.92 16.47 -31.89
C ARG A 177 -8.43 15.57 -30.76
N GLN A 178 -8.97 14.39 -31.07
CA GLN A 178 -9.44 13.44 -30.06
C GLN A 178 -8.29 12.89 -29.22
N LEU A 179 -7.11 12.71 -29.81
CA LEU A 179 -5.89 12.33 -29.08
C LEU A 179 -5.41 13.45 -28.16
N ALA A 180 -5.53 14.72 -28.59
CA ALA A 180 -5.23 15.87 -27.73
C ALA A 180 -6.22 15.97 -26.54
N GLU A 181 -7.52 15.82 -26.80
CA GLU A 181 -8.54 15.78 -25.73
C GLU A 181 -8.28 14.64 -24.74
N LEU A 182 -7.84 13.46 -25.22
CA LEU A 182 -7.48 12.32 -24.37
C LEU A 182 -6.23 12.59 -23.52
N ALA A 183 -5.29 13.40 -24.03
CA ALA A 183 -4.12 13.81 -23.25
C ALA A 183 -4.51 14.74 -22.10
N ASP A 184 -5.44 15.66 -22.33
CA ASP A 184 -6.00 16.52 -21.29
C ASP A 184 -6.73 15.68 -20.22
N ASP A 185 -7.58 14.72 -20.64
CA ASP A 185 -8.24 13.77 -19.71
C ASP A 185 -7.23 12.96 -18.87
N ARG A 186 -6.07 12.61 -19.46
CA ARG A 186 -4.99 11.91 -18.76
C ARG A 186 -4.32 12.80 -17.72
N GLU A 187 -4.13 14.08 -18.01
CA GLU A 187 -3.60 15.05 -17.05
C GLU A 187 -4.55 15.21 -15.85
N GLU A 188 -5.86 15.36 -16.10
CA GLU A 188 -6.86 15.40 -15.03
C GLU A 188 -6.84 14.14 -14.16
N ALA A 189 -6.71 12.96 -14.78
CA ALA A 189 -6.61 11.69 -14.05
C ALA A 189 -5.34 11.62 -13.17
N LEU A 190 -4.22 12.19 -13.63
CA LEU A 190 -2.98 12.27 -12.84
C LEU A 190 -3.12 13.23 -11.65
N GLU A 191 -3.85 14.34 -11.80
CA GLU A 191 -4.14 15.23 -10.67
C GLU A 191 -5.02 14.54 -9.62
N LEU A 192 -6.07 13.85 -10.07
CA LEU A 192 -6.92 13.05 -9.18
C LEU A 192 -6.14 11.94 -8.47
N GLU A 193 -5.18 11.32 -9.16
CA GLU A 193 -4.28 10.35 -8.55
C GLU A 193 -3.47 11.00 -7.43
N ARG A 194 -2.79 12.13 -7.72
CA ARG A 194 -1.95 12.85 -6.77
C ARG A 194 -2.74 13.22 -5.52
N ASP A 195 -3.90 13.84 -5.71
CA ASP A 195 -4.75 14.31 -4.62
C ASP A 195 -5.27 13.14 -3.77
N ALA A 196 -5.59 12.00 -4.38
CA ALA A 196 -6.01 10.80 -3.65
C ALA A 196 -4.86 10.13 -2.88
N ARG A 197 -3.60 10.32 -3.31
CA ARG A 197 -2.41 9.81 -2.60
C ARG A 197 -2.02 10.69 -1.41
N GLU A 198 -2.34 11.98 -1.45
CA GLU A 198 -1.97 12.97 -0.45
C GLU A 198 -2.86 12.88 0.79
N LEU A 199 -2.49 11.99 1.71
CA LEU A 199 -3.09 11.95 3.05
C LEU A 199 -2.19 12.70 4.04
N GLU A 200 -2.80 13.63 4.77
CA GLU A 200 -2.15 14.39 5.82
C GLU A 200 -2.05 13.55 7.09
N LEU A 201 -0.84 13.46 7.64
CA LEU A 201 -0.62 12.86 8.94
C LEU A 201 -1.25 13.71 10.05
N ARG A 202 -1.83 13.04 11.04
CA ARG A 202 -2.24 13.65 12.31
C ARG A 202 -0.99 13.99 13.11
N ARG A 203 -0.97 15.19 13.68
CA ARG A 203 0.04 15.56 14.67
C ARG A 203 -0.42 15.12 16.06
N ASP A 204 0.49 15.08 17.03
CA ASP A 204 0.17 14.67 18.41
C ASP A 204 -0.97 15.48 19.05
N ASP A 205 -1.15 16.73 18.60
CA ASP A 205 -2.23 17.61 19.07
C ASP A 205 -3.60 17.30 18.43
N ASP A 206 -3.65 16.47 17.39
CA ASP A 206 -4.86 16.09 16.63
C ASP A 206 -5.49 14.76 17.11
N ALA A 207 -5.05 14.25 18.27
CA ALA A 207 -5.57 13.01 18.83
C ALA A 207 -7.09 13.15 19.10
N PRO A 208 -7.94 12.27 18.54
CA PRO A 208 -9.36 12.31 18.86
C PRO A 208 -9.52 12.07 20.36
N SER A 209 -10.28 12.93 21.03
CA SER A 209 -10.78 12.66 22.36
C SER A 209 -11.52 11.32 22.32
N ASP A 210 -11.08 10.37 23.13
CA ASP A 210 -11.82 9.13 23.36
C ASP A 210 -13.13 9.49 24.09
N ASP A 211 -14.19 9.74 23.33
CA ASP A 211 -15.60 9.74 23.78
C ASP A 211 -16.24 8.37 23.50
#